data_AF-A0A820DC98-F1
#
_entry.id   AF-A0A820DC98-F1
#
_cell.length_a   1.000
_cell.length_b   1.000
_cell.length_c   1.000
_cell.angle_alpha   90.00
_cell.angle_beta   90.00
_cell.angle_gamma   90.00
#
_symmetry.space_group_name_H-M   'P 1'
#
loop_
_entity.id
_entity.type
_entity.pdbx_description
1 polymer ?
#
loop_
_entity_poly.entity_id
_entity_poly.type
_entity_poly.pdbx_seq_one_letter_code
_entity_poly.pdbx_strand_id
1 'polypeptide(L)'
;MRKSYVRLKFLYIIIAMSFILNTISITYFFPPLPSDLKHSAVDSRTWNDNILSTIERSTKALEKLERLLSNVMSPNDQPWIWISTGEYPSVPYQPTKLLNEHIPKTLYNITKLPKSVINEVNRVCKRLKECDKAGGEIWCKLFQKTYVNTLETTTTLLDDNSTYIITGDIDLMWLRDSSAQVHQYLPLWNDSDIQRIIEGLIRRQIQFIYSNPYGSAFRLKLRPNPPSDDSLLPIHTRKGRNVHVAMHNYELDSLCYHIRLSYSWWKQSQRTHVFDDQWLVAISMIIQVMIIEQHHTQISPYRYTELQNNYQGIPVAYTGMTWSGFRPSDDPTTYGYLIPSNMMASVVLEQLTEMILNLFPEQIQLLQQIAQLRADILSGLNTYGVTDHPKYGKIYAYETDGFFKYLLVDDANVPSLLSASYFDFKTPYDPSNKLIQSTRQFVLSKNNTLFF
;
A
#
# COMPACT_ATOMS: atom_id res chain seq x y z
N MET A 1 -29.10 -21.38 -9.09
CA MET A 1 -29.00 -21.17 -10.55
C MET A 1 -29.09 -19.70 -10.99
N ARG A 2 -30.09 -18.89 -10.60
CA ARG A 2 -30.16 -17.46 -10.99
C ARG A 2 -28.99 -16.59 -10.51
N LYS A 3 -28.49 -16.76 -9.27
CA LYS A 3 -27.31 -16.04 -8.76
C LYS A 3 -26.01 -16.38 -9.51
N SER A 4 -25.84 -17.63 -9.92
CA SER A 4 -24.69 -18.11 -10.70
C SER A 4 -24.68 -17.55 -12.13
N TYR A 5 -25.86 -17.36 -12.72
CA TYR A 5 -26.02 -16.82 -14.08
C TYR A 5 -25.77 -15.30 -14.13
N VAL A 6 -26.14 -14.56 -13.08
CA VAL A 6 -25.79 -13.14 -12.91
C VAL A 6 -24.29 -12.98 -12.69
N ARG A 7 -23.67 -13.81 -11.83
CA ARG A 7 -22.21 -13.83 -11.63
C ARG A 7 -21.42 -14.07 -12.93
N LEU A 8 -21.87 -15.01 -13.77
CA LEU A 8 -21.20 -15.29 -15.06
C LEU A 8 -21.32 -14.12 -16.05
N LYS A 9 -22.50 -13.48 -16.14
CA LYS A 9 -22.72 -12.31 -17.00
C LYS A 9 -21.88 -11.11 -16.54
N PHE A 10 -21.77 -10.88 -15.24
CA PHE A 10 -20.97 -9.78 -14.70
C PHE A 10 -19.46 -9.99 -14.87
N LEU A 11 -18.98 -11.22 -14.67
CA LEU A 11 -17.57 -11.56 -14.96
C LEU A 11 -17.25 -11.34 -16.45
N TYR A 12 -18.18 -11.67 -17.34
CA TYR A 12 -18.03 -11.45 -18.78
C TYR A 12 -18.00 -9.97 -19.15
N ILE A 13 -18.79 -9.12 -18.48
CA ILE A 13 -18.80 -7.67 -18.67
C ILE A 13 -17.48 -7.05 -18.17
N ILE A 14 -16.98 -7.48 -17.00
CA ILE A 14 -15.69 -7.00 -16.47
C ILE A 14 -14.54 -7.40 -17.40
N ILE A 15 -14.51 -8.65 -17.87
CA ILE A 15 -13.49 -9.12 -18.82
C ILE A 15 -13.59 -8.33 -20.13
N ALA A 16 -14.80 -8.08 -20.64
CA ALA A 16 -15.01 -7.30 -21.86
C ALA A 16 -14.57 -5.83 -21.69
N MET A 17 -14.87 -5.20 -20.56
CA MET A 17 -14.41 -3.82 -20.27
C MET A 17 -12.90 -3.73 -20.14
N SER A 18 -12.25 -4.68 -19.44
CA SER A 18 -10.79 -4.74 -19.36
C SER A 18 -10.15 -4.96 -20.73
N PHE A 19 -10.77 -5.75 -21.61
CA PHE A 19 -10.29 -5.95 -22.98
C PHE A 19 -10.43 -4.69 -23.83
N ILE A 20 -11.57 -3.99 -23.74
CA ILE A 20 -11.82 -2.74 -24.46
C ILE A 20 -10.88 -1.63 -23.99
N LEU A 21 -10.68 -1.48 -22.68
CA LEU A 21 -9.76 -0.49 -22.10
C LEU A 21 -8.30 -0.77 -22.48
N ASN A 22 -7.86 -2.04 -22.46
CA ASN A 22 -6.53 -2.41 -22.95
C ASN A 22 -6.38 -2.12 -24.45
N THR A 23 -7.41 -2.37 -25.25
CA THR A 23 -7.37 -2.09 -26.69
C THR A 23 -7.27 -0.59 -26.96
N ILE A 24 -7.99 0.24 -26.22
CA ILE A 24 -7.93 1.71 -26.32
C ILE A 24 -6.55 2.23 -25.87
N SER A 25 -5.99 1.75 -24.75
CA SER A 25 -4.65 2.12 -24.29
C SER A 25 -3.54 1.75 -25.28
N ILE A 26 -3.63 0.59 -25.94
CA ILE A 26 -2.66 0.18 -26.97
C ILE A 26 -2.71 1.11 -28.20
N THR A 27 -3.87 1.72 -28.47
CA THR A 27 -4.08 2.53 -29.68
C THR A 27 -3.67 3.99 -29.50
N TYR A 28 -3.73 4.53 -28.27
CA TYR A 28 -3.42 5.94 -27.99
C TYR A 28 -1.93 6.24 -27.72
N PHE A 29 -1.07 5.22 -27.49
CA PHE A 29 0.32 5.43 -27.04
C PHE A 29 1.42 5.01 -28.03
N PHE A 30 1.12 4.85 -29.33
CA PHE A 30 2.19 4.79 -30.34
C PHE A 30 2.68 6.21 -30.69
N PRO A 31 4.00 6.48 -30.66
CA PRO A 31 4.54 7.73 -31.21
C PRO A 31 4.32 7.76 -32.74
N PRO A 32 4.30 8.94 -33.38
CA PRO A 32 4.27 9.01 -34.83
C PRO A 32 5.49 8.29 -35.42
N LEU A 33 5.27 7.51 -36.48
CA LEU A 33 6.32 6.78 -37.20
C LEU A 33 7.51 7.71 -37.54
N PRO A 34 8.77 7.25 -37.42
CA PRO A 34 9.94 7.99 -37.88
C PRO A 34 9.80 8.39 -39.35
N SER A 35 10.33 9.56 -39.71
CA SER A 35 10.25 10.20 -41.04
C SER A 35 10.81 9.38 -42.21
N ASP A 36 11.40 8.21 -41.94
CA ASP A 36 12.28 7.51 -42.88
C ASP A 36 11.63 6.27 -43.52
N LEU A 37 10.34 6.01 -43.25
CA LEU A 37 9.55 4.97 -43.92
C LEU A 37 8.62 5.56 -44.99
N LYS A 38 9.22 6.20 -46.01
CA LYS A 38 8.52 6.66 -47.22
C LYS A 38 8.50 5.63 -48.35
N HIS A 39 8.39 4.32 -48.07
CA HIS A 39 8.15 3.32 -49.13
C HIS A 39 7.34 2.12 -48.65
N SER A 40 6.06 2.32 -48.35
CA SER A 40 5.01 1.34 -48.65
C SER A 40 3.64 2.02 -48.57
N ALA A 41 3.17 2.55 -49.71
CA ALA A 41 1.84 3.15 -49.86
C ALA A 41 0.74 2.07 -49.96
N VAL A 42 0.77 1.10 -49.05
CA VAL A 42 -0.33 0.16 -48.83
C VAL A 42 -0.76 0.35 -47.39
N ASP A 43 -1.94 0.96 -47.26
CA ASP A 43 -2.89 0.80 -46.15
C ASP A 43 -2.72 1.55 -44.83
N SER A 44 -2.17 2.78 -44.85
CA SER A 44 -2.37 3.72 -43.72
C SER A 44 -3.82 4.22 -43.57
N ARG A 45 -4.61 4.25 -44.67
CA ARG A 45 -6.04 4.62 -44.64
C ARG A 45 -6.90 3.50 -44.07
N THR A 46 -6.80 2.28 -44.57
CA THR A 46 -7.59 1.14 -44.05
C THR A 46 -7.20 0.78 -42.62
N TRP A 47 -5.94 0.99 -42.20
CA TRP A 47 -5.54 0.80 -40.80
C TRP A 47 -6.22 1.81 -39.87
N ASN A 48 -6.24 3.10 -40.25
CA ASN A 48 -6.97 4.13 -39.50
C ASN A 48 -8.50 3.92 -39.53
N ASP A 49 -9.07 3.51 -40.66
CA ASP A 49 -10.50 3.23 -40.79
C ASP A 49 -10.91 2.00 -39.96
N ASN A 50 -10.05 0.99 -39.86
CA ASN A 50 -10.26 -0.19 -39.00
C ASN A 50 -10.20 0.17 -37.51
N ILE A 51 -9.28 1.05 -37.11
CA ILE A 51 -9.22 1.56 -35.73
C ILE A 51 -10.46 2.40 -35.41
N LEU A 52 -10.81 3.36 -36.26
CA LEU A 52 -11.97 4.23 -36.07
C LEU A 52 -13.27 3.42 -36.03
N SER A 53 -13.42 2.41 -36.89
CA SER A 53 -14.58 1.51 -36.86
C SER A 53 -14.62 0.62 -35.62
N THR A 54 -13.47 0.30 -35.02
CA THR A 54 -13.38 -0.48 -33.77
C THR A 54 -13.71 0.39 -32.57
N ILE A 55 -13.28 1.64 -32.58
CA ILE A 55 -13.65 2.66 -31.59
C ILE A 55 -15.17 2.90 -31.66
N GLU A 56 -15.73 3.18 -32.85
CA GLU A 56 -17.18 3.38 -33.00
C GLU A 56 -18.02 2.18 -32.53
N ARG A 57 -17.58 0.95 -32.85
CA ARG A 57 -18.27 -0.27 -32.40
C ARG A 57 -18.20 -0.44 -30.88
N SER A 58 -17.05 -0.14 -30.28
CA SER A 58 -16.87 -0.16 -28.83
C SER A 58 -17.70 0.91 -28.13
N THR A 59 -17.76 2.13 -28.67
CA THR A 59 -18.58 3.24 -28.15
C THR A 59 -20.06 2.91 -28.23
N LYS A 60 -20.56 2.40 -29.37
CA LYS A 60 -21.96 1.97 -29.51
C LYS A 60 -22.31 0.80 -28.59
N ALA A 61 -21.36 -0.11 -28.33
CA ALA A 61 -21.56 -1.19 -27.38
C ALA A 61 -21.66 -0.67 -25.94
N LEU A 62 -20.83 0.31 -25.57
CA LEU A 62 -20.86 1.00 -24.27
C LEU A 62 -22.17 1.76 -24.07
N GLU A 63 -22.59 2.57 -25.04
CA GLU A 63 -23.88 3.31 -24.99
C GLU A 63 -25.08 2.37 -24.83
N LYS A 64 -25.06 1.22 -25.52
CA LYS A 64 -26.10 0.20 -25.39
C LYS A 64 -26.08 -0.47 -24.01
N LEU A 65 -24.91 -0.67 -23.43
CA LEU A 65 -24.75 -1.23 -22.08
C LEU A 65 -25.22 -0.23 -21.01
N GLU A 66 -24.85 1.04 -21.16
CA GLU A 66 -25.24 2.15 -20.29
C GLU A 66 -26.76 2.32 -20.28
N ARG A 67 -27.40 2.27 -21.45
CA ARG A 67 -28.86 2.33 -21.59
C ARG A 67 -29.57 1.09 -21.05
N LEU A 68 -28.92 -0.07 -21.02
CA LEU A 68 -29.45 -1.27 -20.38
C LEU A 68 -29.33 -1.19 -18.85
N LEU A 69 -28.26 -0.58 -18.33
CA LEU A 69 -28.02 -0.40 -16.89
C LEU A 69 -28.88 0.73 -16.30
N SER A 70 -29.12 1.81 -17.04
CA SER A 70 -29.96 2.93 -16.61
C SER A 70 -31.42 2.57 -16.40
N ASN A 71 -31.89 1.46 -16.97
CA ASN A 71 -33.24 0.93 -16.78
C ASN A 71 -33.37 0.00 -15.56
N VAL A 72 -32.25 -0.29 -14.87
CA VAL A 72 -32.19 -1.25 -13.76
C VAL A 72 -31.66 -0.59 -12.46
N MET A 73 -31.05 0.59 -12.56
CA MET A 73 -30.36 1.28 -11.46
C MET A 73 -30.94 2.69 -11.25
N SER A 74 -31.08 3.13 -10.00
CA SER A 74 -31.57 4.48 -9.70
C SER A 74 -30.51 5.53 -10.08
N PRO A 75 -30.87 6.82 -10.25
CA PRO A 75 -29.90 7.89 -10.53
C PRO A 75 -28.76 8.01 -9.50
N ASN A 76 -28.97 7.52 -8.27
CA ASN A 76 -27.94 7.49 -7.23
C ASN A 76 -26.97 6.30 -7.36
N ASP A 77 -27.25 5.36 -8.26
CA ASP A 77 -26.47 4.15 -8.49
C ASP A 77 -25.68 4.19 -9.82
N GLN A 78 -25.48 5.37 -10.42
CA GLN A 78 -24.73 5.55 -11.66
C GLN A 78 -23.32 6.12 -11.41
N PRO A 79 -22.26 5.30 -11.42
CA PRO A 79 -20.91 5.70 -10.99
C PRO A 79 -20.07 6.44 -12.04
N TRP A 80 -20.58 6.66 -13.26
CA TRP A 80 -19.78 7.21 -14.39
C TRP A 80 -19.79 8.73 -14.48
N ILE A 81 -20.75 9.41 -13.83
CA ILE A 81 -20.91 10.87 -13.93
C ILE A 81 -19.69 11.61 -13.35
N TRP A 82 -19.01 11.03 -12.36
CA TRP A 82 -17.88 11.62 -11.65
C TRP A 82 -16.58 11.73 -12.46
N ILE A 83 -16.41 10.86 -13.47
CA ILE A 83 -15.22 10.87 -14.35
C ILE A 83 -15.28 12.04 -15.33
N SER A 84 -16.48 12.55 -15.63
CA SER A 84 -16.68 13.65 -16.59
C SER A 84 -16.70 15.04 -15.96
N THR A 85 -16.98 15.17 -14.65
CA THR A 85 -17.18 16.47 -14.00
C THR A 85 -16.01 16.91 -13.13
N GLY A 86 -15.10 16.00 -12.73
CA GLY A 86 -14.01 16.32 -11.80
C GLY A 86 -14.48 16.70 -10.39
N GLU A 87 -15.77 16.55 -10.09
CA GLU A 87 -16.34 16.80 -8.78
C GLU A 87 -16.23 15.54 -7.92
N TYR A 88 -15.11 15.40 -7.21
CA TYR A 88 -15.02 14.44 -6.11
C TYR A 88 -15.86 14.97 -4.95
N PRO A 89 -16.74 14.15 -4.32
CA PRO A 89 -17.41 14.58 -3.10
C PRO A 89 -16.34 14.92 -2.07
N SER A 90 -16.27 16.19 -1.70
CA SER A 90 -15.51 16.67 -0.56
C SER A 90 -16.17 16.11 0.68
N VAL A 91 -15.85 14.87 1.05
CA VAL A 91 -16.13 14.39 2.41
C VAL A 91 -15.08 15.08 3.27
N PRO A 92 -15.45 16.07 4.10
CA PRO A 92 -14.48 16.68 4.98
C PRO A 92 -13.96 15.57 5.90
N TYR A 93 -12.65 15.32 5.88
CA TYR A 93 -12.03 14.50 6.91
C TYR A 93 -12.29 15.18 8.26
N GLN A 94 -13.27 14.66 8.99
CA GLN A 94 -13.55 15.04 10.36
C GLN A 94 -12.93 13.94 11.23
N PRO A 95 -11.89 14.23 12.03
CA PRO A 95 -11.34 13.28 12.98
C PRO A 95 -12.49 12.73 13.83
N THR A 96 -12.78 11.44 13.71
CA THR A 96 -13.92 10.86 14.43
C THR A 96 -13.68 10.97 15.93
N LYS A 97 -14.64 11.55 16.65
CA LYS A 97 -14.67 11.64 18.13
C LYS A 97 -14.49 10.30 18.85
N LEU A 98 -14.74 9.18 18.16
CA LEU A 98 -14.95 7.85 18.72
C LEU A 98 -13.76 7.28 19.51
N LEU A 99 -12.51 7.67 19.20
CA LEU A 99 -11.34 7.14 19.92
C LEU A 99 -10.91 7.96 21.12
N ASN A 100 -11.39 9.19 21.27
CA ASN A 100 -10.89 10.10 22.30
C ASN A 100 -11.28 9.70 23.74
N GLU A 101 -12.10 8.67 23.93
CA GLU A 101 -12.68 8.37 25.25
C GLU A 101 -12.32 6.99 25.81
N HIS A 102 -11.92 6.01 24.99
CA HIS A 102 -11.59 4.67 25.48
C HIS A 102 -10.10 4.36 25.38
N ILE A 103 -9.42 4.42 26.52
CA ILE A 103 -8.05 3.93 26.68
C ILE A 103 -8.15 2.50 27.24
N PRO A 104 -7.81 1.48 26.45
CA PRO A 104 -7.83 0.10 26.91
C PRO A 104 -6.77 -0.12 27.98
N LYS A 105 -7.05 -1.02 28.91
CA LYS A 105 -6.09 -1.39 29.95
C LYS A 105 -5.21 -2.53 29.45
N THR A 106 -3.95 -2.50 29.89
CA THR A 106 -3.05 -3.65 29.74
C THR A 106 -3.65 -4.83 30.47
N LEU A 107 -3.94 -5.90 29.73
CA LEU A 107 -4.39 -7.16 30.31
C LEU A 107 -3.18 -7.92 30.86
N TYR A 108 -2.18 -8.17 29.99
CA TYR A 108 -0.86 -8.67 30.36
C TYR A 108 0.13 -8.52 29.19
N ASN A 109 1.42 -8.50 29.54
CA ASN A 109 2.51 -8.72 28.57
C ASN A 109 2.72 -10.22 28.38
N ILE A 110 3.22 -10.65 27.22
CA ILE A 110 3.49 -12.07 26.95
C ILE A 110 4.57 -12.57 27.92
N THR A 111 4.17 -13.29 28.96
CA THR A 111 5.09 -13.88 29.96
C THR A 111 5.47 -15.32 29.64
N LYS A 112 4.71 -15.97 28.74
CA LYS A 112 4.98 -17.32 28.25
C LYS A 112 4.80 -17.33 26.74
N LEU A 113 5.84 -17.76 26.03
CA LEU A 113 5.80 -17.86 24.58
C LEU A 113 4.76 -18.90 24.10
N PRO A 114 4.09 -18.64 22.97
CA PRO A 114 3.22 -19.62 22.31
C PRO A 114 3.96 -20.94 22.06
N LYS A 115 3.25 -22.07 22.21
CA LYS A 115 3.86 -23.40 22.06
C LYS A 115 4.43 -23.60 20.66
N SER A 116 3.74 -23.11 19.63
CA SER A 116 4.20 -23.18 18.24
C SER A 116 5.53 -22.44 18.03
N VAL A 117 5.72 -21.28 18.67
CA VAL A 117 6.95 -20.48 18.59
C VAL A 117 8.12 -21.25 19.21
N ILE A 118 7.93 -21.82 20.41
CA ILE A 118 8.96 -22.65 21.07
C ILE A 118 9.33 -23.84 20.19
N ASN A 119 8.34 -24.51 19.60
CA ASN A 119 8.57 -25.64 18.71
C ASN A 119 9.35 -25.24 17.47
N GLU A 120 9.04 -24.10 16.87
CA GLU A 120 9.72 -23.58 15.69
C GLU A 120 11.17 -23.21 15.98
N VAL A 121 11.42 -22.55 17.12
CA VAL A 121 12.77 -22.30 17.64
C VAL A 121 13.56 -23.60 17.75
N ASN A 122 12.99 -24.62 18.39
CA ASN A 122 13.66 -25.91 18.56
C ASN A 122 13.93 -26.60 17.22
N ARG A 123 12.98 -26.55 16.28
CA ARG A 123 13.10 -27.14 14.95
C ARG A 123 14.23 -26.49 14.15
N VAL A 124 14.27 -25.16 14.09
CA VAL A 124 15.30 -24.40 13.35
C VAL A 124 16.67 -24.58 14.00
N CYS A 125 16.77 -24.47 15.32
CA CYS A 125 18.03 -24.68 16.03
C CYS A 125 18.61 -26.08 15.83
N LYS A 126 17.77 -27.12 15.88
CA LYS A 126 18.19 -28.48 15.57
C LYS A 126 18.79 -28.54 14.16
N ARG A 127 18.09 -27.98 13.16
CA ARG A 127 18.56 -27.97 11.77
C ARG A 127 19.88 -27.23 11.60
N LEU A 128 20.04 -26.06 12.22
CA LEU A 128 21.28 -25.28 12.13
C LEU A 128 22.48 -26.04 12.69
N LYS A 129 22.33 -26.67 13.87
CA LYS A 129 23.37 -27.47 14.52
C LYS A 129 23.73 -28.74 13.73
N GLU A 130 22.78 -29.31 13.00
CA GLU A 130 23.02 -30.45 12.11
C GLU A 130 23.77 -30.06 10.83
N CYS A 131 23.52 -28.85 10.29
CA CYS A 131 24.14 -28.39 9.03
C CYS A 131 25.60 -27.95 9.20
N ASP A 132 25.92 -27.32 10.33
CA ASP A 132 27.27 -26.85 10.66
C ASP A 132 27.48 -26.95 12.17
N LYS A 133 28.36 -27.86 12.61
CA LYS A 133 28.59 -28.07 14.04
C LYS A 133 29.27 -26.88 14.73
N ALA A 134 30.05 -26.08 14.01
CA ALA A 134 30.78 -24.95 14.58
C ALA A 134 29.96 -23.65 14.48
N GLY A 135 29.44 -23.32 13.30
CA GLY A 135 28.62 -22.13 13.09
C GLY A 135 27.17 -22.29 13.55
N GLY A 136 26.60 -23.50 13.50
CA GLY A 136 25.20 -23.77 13.81
C GLY A 136 24.80 -23.44 15.25
N GLU A 137 25.71 -23.57 16.22
CA GLU A 137 25.46 -23.14 17.60
C GLU A 137 25.33 -21.61 17.70
N ILE A 138 26.17 -20.87 16.97
CA ILE A 138 26.13 -19.40 16.91
C ILE A 138 24.83 -18.94 16.23
N TRP A 139 24.49 -19.52 15.07
CA TRP A 139 23.27 -19.21 14.35
C TRP A 139 22.02 -19.55 15.15
N CYS A 140 22.00 -20.69 15.85
CA CYS A 140 20.90 -21.04 16.74
C CYS A 140 20.73 -20.01 17.87
N LYS A 141 21.82 -19.59 18.52
CA LYS A 141 21.75 -18.56 19.58
C LYS A 141 21.24 -17.22 19.05
N LEU A 142 21.66 -16.83 17.85
CA LEU A 142 21.16 -15.61 17.21
C LEU A 142 19.67 -15.75 16.91
N PHE A 143 19.26 -16.83 16.24
CA PHE A 143 17.86 -17.09 15.91
C PHE A 143 16.95 -17.15 17.14
N GLN A 144 17.39 -17.83 18.21
CA GLN A 144 16.66 -17.89 19.47
C GLN A 144 16.38 -16.51 20.03
N LYS A 145 17.36 -15.60 20.01
CA LYS A 145 17.19 -14.24 20.52
C LYS A 145 16.32 -13.38 19.61
N THR A 146 16.53 -13.44 18.30
CA THR A 146 15.86 -12.54 17.35
C THR A 146 14.45 -12.99 17.02
N TYR A 147 14.19 -14.29 16.92
CA TYR A 147 12.90 -14.81 16.47
C TYR A 147 11.79 -14.59 17.51
N VAL A 148 12.09 -14.58 18.80
CA VAL A 148 11.08 -14.40 19.87
C VAL A 148 10.97 -12.96 20.37
N ASN A 149 11.89 -12.09 19.96
CA ASN A 149 12.08 -10.76 20.55
C ASN A 149 10.80 -9.90 20.56
N THR A 150 10.06 -9.87 19.44
CA THR A 150 8.77 -9.15 19.35
C THR A 150 7.80 -9.60 20.43
N LEU A 151 7.64 -10.92 20.60
CA LEU A 151 6.68 -11.45 21.56
C LEU A 151 7.12 -11.15 22.99
N GLU A 152 8.40 -11.34 23.31
CA GLU A 152 8.90 -11.17 24.68
C GLU A 152 9.01 -9.71 25.13
N THR A 153 9.33 -8.80 24.22
CA THR A 153 9.78 -7.45 24.60
C THR A 153 8.86 -6.33 24.16
N THR A 154 8.05 -6.54 23.12
CA THR A 154 7.26 -5.44 22.52
C THR A 154 5.75 -5.68 22.50
N THR A 155 5.29 -6.89 22.76
CA THR A 155 3.87 -7.26 22.59
C THR A 155 3.07 -7.18 23.89
N THR A 156 2.01 -6.37 23.89
CA THR A 156 1.05 -6.22 24.98
C THR A 156 -0.36 -6.58 24.51
N LEU A 157 -1.01 -7.51 25.21
CA LEU A 157 -2.42 -7.83 24.99
C LEU A 157 -3.30 -6.91 25.84
N LEU A 158 -4.38 -6.42 25.24
CA LEU A 158 -5.30 -5.45 25.83
C LEU A 158 -6.65 -6.09 26.19
N ASP A 159 -7.37 -5.45 27.10
CA ASP A 159 -8.68 -5.91 27.60
C ASP A 159 -9.81 -5.81 26.56
N ASP A 160 -9.66 -4.95 25.57
CA ASP A 160 -10.56 -4.82 24.40
C ASP A 160 -10.31 -5.87 23.29
N ASN A 161 -9.58 -6.94 23.60
CA ASN A 161 -9.17 -7.99 22.66
C ASN A 161 -8.26 -7.55 21.50
N SER A 162 -7.70 -6.34 21.56
CA SER A 162 -6.66 -5.90 20.62
C SER A 162 -5.24 -6.20 21.13
N THR A 163 -4.24 -5.92 20.30
CA THR A 163 -2.81 -6.12 20.59
C THR A 163 -2.06 -4.85 20.25
N TYR A 164 -1.22 -4.38 21.17
CA TYR A 164 -0.36 -3.22 20.98
C TYR A 164 1.09 -3.69 20.94
N ILE A 165 1.82 -3.30 19.90
CA ILE A 165 3.20 -3.74 19.66
C ILE A 165 4.07 -2.52 19.42
N ILE A 166 5.00 -2.26 20.34
CA ILE A 166 5.95 -1.15 20.21
C ILE A 166 7.15 -1.53 19.33
N THR A 167 7.91 -0.54 18.86
CA THR A 167 9.09 -0.82 18.03
C THR A 167 10.23 -1.46 18.81
N GLY A 168 10.36 -1.12 20.11
CA GLY A 168 11.39 -1.63 20.99
C GLY A 168 11.79 -0.61 22.04
N ASP A 169 12.90 0.08 21.80
CA ASP A 169 13.40 1.16 22.64
C ASP A 169 12.56 2.44 22.55
N ILE A 170 11.79 2.61 21.48
CA ILE A 170 10.77 3.65 21.34
C ILE A 170 9.40 3.06 21.73
N ASP A 171 8.79 3.65 22.76
CA ASP A 171 7.49 3.22 23.33
C ASP A 171 6.29 3.72 22.50
N LEU A 172 6.32 3.46 21.20
CA LEU A 172 5.28 3.81 20.23
C LEU A 172 5.11 2.66 19.25
N MET A 173 3.92 2.56 18.65
CA MET A 173 3.59 1.56 17.65
C MET A 173 3.53 2.20 16.26
N TRP A 174 4.46 1.82 15.38
CA TRP A 174 4.35 2.12 13.94
C TRP A 174 3.47 1.08 13.25
N LEU A 175 2.66 1.50 12.27
CA LEU A 175 1.90 0.56 11.44
C LEU A 175 2.82 -0.36 10.64
N ARG A 176 3.92 0.18 10.10
CA ARG A 176 4.98 -0.56 9.42
C ARG A 176 5.60 -1.62 10.32
N ASP A 177 6.20 -1.18 11.42
CA ASP A 177 7.02 -2.01 12.30
C ASP A 177 6.19 -3.13 12.92
N SER A 178 5.03 -2.79 13.49
CA SER A 178 4.16 -3.79 14.13
C SER A 178 3.71 -4.88 13.15
N SER A 179 3.39 -4.53 11.90
CA SER A 179 3.06 -5.50 10.85
C SER A 179 4.25 -6.37 10.44
N ALA A 180 5.44 -5.77 10.30
CA ALA A 180 6.66 -6.49 9.95
C ALA A 180 7.12 -7.44 11.07
N GLN A 181 7.08 -6.98 12.32
CA GLN A 181 7.49 -7.71 13.52
C GLN A 181 6.72 -9.04 13.69
N VAL A 182 5.42 -9.07 13.37
CA VAL A 182 4.60 -10.30 13.50
C VAL A 182 4.57 -11.16 12.24
N HIS A 183 5.06 -10.67 11.10
CA HIS A 183 4.95 -11.36 9.81
C HIS A 183 5.57 -12.76 9.84
N GLN A 184 6.68 -12.93 10.58
CA GLN A 184 7.38 -14.20 10.76
C GLN A 184 6.59 -15.27 11.54
N TYR A 185 5.51 -14.89 12.21
CA TYR A 185 4.64 -15.82 12.94
C TYR A 185 3.41 -16.25 12.15
N LEU A 186 3.15 -15.68 10.97
CA LEU A 186 2.03 -16.07 10.11
C LEU A 186 1.98 -17.60 9.84
N PRO A 187 3.10 -18.30 9.55
CA PRO A 187 3.07 -19.76 9.35
C PRO A 187 2.53 -20.54 10.55
N LEU A 188 2.53 -19.95 11.76
CA LEU A 188 2.10 -20.55 13.01
C LEU A 188 0.60 -20.27 13.33
N TRP A 189 -0.18 -19.85 12.33
CA TRP A 189 -1.60 -19.46 12.48
C TRP A 189 -2.51 -20.46 13.22
N ASN A 190 -2.14 -21.75 13.27
CA ASN A 190 -2.90 -22.78 13.98
C ASN A 190 -2.84 -22.65 15.52
N ASP A 191 -1.91 -21.84 16.04
CA ASP A 191 -1.78 -21.57 17.47
C ASP A 191 -2.75 -20.44 17.88
N SER A 192 -3.58 -20.69 18.89
CA SER A 192 -4.58 -19.73 19.37
C SER A 192 -3.97 -18.45 19.91
N ASP A 193 -2.77 -18.52 20.49
CA ASP A 193 -2.08 -17.33 21.00
C ASP A 193 -1.63 -16.45 19.84
N ILE A 194 -1.13 -17.06 18.76
CA ILE A 194 -0.75 -16.35 17.52
C ILE A 194 -1.98 -15.72 16.86
N GLN A 195 -3.11 -16.43 16.81
CA GLN A 195 -4.39 -15.87 16.34
C GLN A 195 -4.78 -14.63 17.16
N ARG A 196 -4.75 -14.72 18.50
CA ARG A 196 -5.09 -13.62 19.39
C ARG A 196 -4.18 -12.40 19.19
N ILE A 197 -2.89 -12.63 19.00
CA ILE A 197 -1.89 -11.57 18.79
C ILE A 197 -2.14 -10.86 17.46
N ILE A 198 -2.15 -11.60 16.35
CA ILE A 198 -2.19 -11.02 15.00
C ILE A 198 -3.55 -10.37 14.71
N GLU A 199 -4.64 -11.04 15.05
CA GLU A 199 -5.97 -10.47 14.82
C GLU A 199 -6.22 -9.27 15.76
N GLY A 200 -5.71 -9.33 16.99
CA GLY A 200 -5.76 -8.19 17.90
C GLY A 200 -4.94 -7.01 17.39
N LEU A 201 -3.82 -7.26 16.72
CA LEU A 201 -2.99 -6.22 16.10
C LEU A 201 -3.73 -5.57 14.93
N ILE A 202 -4.35 -6.34 14.05
CA ILE A 202 -5.18 -5.83 12.95
C ILE A 202 -6.27 -4.90 13.51
N ARG A 203 -6.97 -5.32 14.57
CA ARG A 203 -7.99 -4.47 15.25
C ARG A 203 -7.41 -3.18 15.82
N ARG A 204 -6.22 -3.23 16.43
CA ARG A 204 -5.55 -2.04 16.95
C ARG A 204 -5.16 -1.07 15.84
N GLN A 205 -4.62 -1.58 14.73
CA GLN A 205 -4.26 -0.77 13.57
C GLN A 205 -5.49 -0.10 12.95
N ILE A 206 -6.62 -0.81 12.82
CA ILE A 206 -7.91 -0.24 12.38
C ILE A 206 -8.27 0.98 13.22
N GLN A 207 -8.24 0.86 14.56
CA GLN A 207 -8.52 1.96 15.47
C GLN A 207 -7.58 3.15 15.21
N PHE A 208 -6.28 2.92 15.03
CA PHE A 208 -5.35 4.00 14.74
C PHE A 208 -5.58 4.69 13.39
N ILE A 209 -5.89 3.92 12.35
CA ILE A 209 -6.27 4.44 11.02
C ILE A 209 -7.53 5.30 11.12
N TYR A 210 -8.53 4.86 11.89
CA TYR A 210 -9.73 5.66 12.18
C TYR A 210 -9.40 7.00 12.86
N SER A 211 -8.44 6.99 13.79
CA SER A 211 -8.00 8.22 14.44
C SER A 211 -7.41 9.18 13.42
N ASN A 212 -6.44 8.73 12.64
CA ASN A 212 -5.83 9.52 11.58
C ASN A 212 -5.05 8.65 10.59
N PRO A 213 -5.51 8.51 9.33
CA PRO A 213 -4.84 7.69 8.33
C PRO A 213 -3.53 8.33 7.81
N TYR A 214 -3.23 9.57 8.19
CA TYR A 214 -1.95 10.22 7.88
C TYR A 214 -0.88 10.03 8.97
N GLY A 215 -1.21 9.36 10.09
CA GLY A 215 -0.23 9.07 11.15
C GLY A 215 0.59 7.82 10.85
N SER A 216 1.90 7.85 11.15
CA SER A 216 2.77 6.68 11.08
C SER A 216 2.93 5.96 12.42
N ALA A 217 3.06 6.73 13.52
CA ALA A 217 3.30 6.21 14.87
C ALA A 217 2.20 6.56 15.86
N PHE A 218 1.87 5.60 16.73
CA PHE A 218 0.73 5.69 17.63
C PHE A 218 1.05 5.30 19.07
N ARG A 219 0.25 5.81 20.01
CA ARG A 219 0.29 5.49 21.44
C ARG A 219 -1.10 5.18 21.99
N LEU A 220 -1.16 4.37 23.05
CA LEU A 220 -2.42 4.06 23.74
C LEU A 220 -2.97 5.25 24.53
N LYS A 221 -2.09 6.05 25.11
CA LYS A 221 -2.43 7.24 25.92
C LYS A 221 -1.23 8.17 26.02
N LEU A 222 -1.48 9.41 26.42
CA LEU A 222 -0.40 10.30 26.87
C LEU A 222 0.19 9.79 28.18
N ARG A 223 1.52 9.91 28.31
CA ARG A 223 2.20 9.63 29.57
C ARG A 223 1.77 10.65 30.64
N PRO A 224 1.56 10.24 31.89
CA PRO A 224 1.42 11.18 33.00
C PRO A 224 2.75 11.91 33.20
N ASN A 225 2.74 13.25 33.17
CA ASN A 225 3.95 14.10 33.11
C ASN A 225 4.86 13.74 31.92
N PRO A 226 4.39 13.93 30.69
CA PRO A 226 5.18 13.58 29.52
C PRO A 226 6.45 14.44 29.48
N PRO A 227 7.59 13.91 28.98
CA PRO A 227 8.68 14.75 28.49
C PRO A 227 8.12 15.85 27.57
N SER A 228 8.81 16.99 27.45
CA SER A 228 8.36 18.12 26.60
C SER A 228 7.86 17.68 25.23
N ASP A 229 8.53 16.69 24.67
CA ASP A 229 8.41 16.14 23.32
C ASP A 229 7.12 15.30 23.14
N ASP A 230 6.55 14.81 24.25
CA ASP A 230 5.34 13.97 24.31
C ASP A 230 4.13 14.71 24.93
N SER A 231 4.31 15.96 25.34
CA SER A 231 3.20 16.84 25.74
C SER A 231 2.33 17.19 24.53
N LEU A 232 0.99 17.22 24.64
CA LEU A 232 0.12 17.73 23.57
C LEU A 232 -0.17 19.22 23.77
N LEU A 233 0.73 20.07 23.27
CA LEU A 233 0.51 21.51 23.17
C LEU A 233 -0.40 21.82 21.96
N PRO A 234 -1.06 23.01 21.93
CA PRO A 234 -1.88 23.42 20.78
C PRO A 234 -1.12 23.37 19.45
N ILE A 235 0.20 23.59 19.46
CA ILE A 235 1.04 23.47 18.27
C ILE A 235 1.11 22.02 17.75
N HIS A 236 1.08 21.01 18.62
CA HIS A 236 1.12 19.61 18.22
C HIS A 236 -0.19 19.18 17.56
N THR A 237 -1.34 19.63 18.08
CA THR A 237 -2.64 19.43 17.43
C THR A 237 -2.69 20.08 16.06
N ARG A 238 -2.14 21.30 15.91
CA ARG A 238 -1.97 21.95 14.60
C ARG A 238 -1.05 21.19 13.64
N LYS A 239 -0.14 20.36 14.17
CA LYS A 239 0.73 19.45 13.43
C LYS A 239 0.12 18.05 13.23
N GLY A 240 -1.19 17.89 13.46
CA GLY A 240 -1.90 16.62 13.28
C GLY A 240 -1.65 15.53 14.33
N ARG A 241 -0.85 15.80 15.38
CA ARG A 241 -0.72 14.93 16.55
C ARG A 241 -1.97 15.02 17.42
N ASN A 242 -2.41 13.90 17.97
CA ASN A 242 -3.54 13.84 18.91
C ASN A 242 -3.22 12.87 20.06
N VAL A 243 -4.19 12.50 20.90
CA VAL A 243 -3.94 11.58 22.03
C VAL A 243 -3.27 10.28 21.58
N HIS A 244 -3.68 9.75 20.42
CA HIS A 244 -3.17 8.50 19.88
C HIS A 244 -2.11 8.68 18.80
N VAL A 245 -2.18 9.73 17.98
CA VAL A 245 -1.20 10.00 16.91
C VAL A 245 0.03 10.65 17.51
N ALA A 246 1.11 9.88 17.61
CA ALA A 246 2.38 10.34 18.15
C ALA A 246 3.22 11.03 17.09
N MET A 247 3.35 10.42 15.90
CA MET A 247 4.00 10.98 14.73
C MET A 247 2.97 11.11 13.60
N HIS A 248 2.96 12.27 12.94
CA HIS A 248 2.02 12.58 11.85
C HIS A 248 2.75 12.64 10.52
N ASN A 249 3.84 11.89 10.40
CA ASN A 249 4.64 11.73 9.20
C ASN A 249 3.86 10.83 8.25
N TYR A 250 3.28 11.41 7.19
CA TYR A 250 2.51 10.62 6.23
C TYR A 250 3.47 9.80 5.36
N GLU A 251 3.45 8.52 5.63
CA GLU A 251 4.25 7.49 4.97
C GLU A 251 3.27 6.54 4.27
N LEU A 252 3.30 6.51 2.94
CA LEU A 252 2.40 5.67 2.15
C LEU A 252 2.47 4.18 2.57
N ASP A 253 3.66 3.71 2.94
CA ASP A 253 3.86 2.33 3.36
C ASP A 253 3.16 1.98 4.67
N SER A 254 2.93 2.95 5.58
CA SER A 254 2.20 2.70 6.83
C SER A 254 0.82 2.08 6.57
N LEU A 255 0.10 2.61 5.57
CA LEU A 255 -1.18 2.07 5.14
C LEU A 255 -1.02 0.76 4.35
N CYS A 256 0.04 0.64 3.55
CA CYS A 256 0.32 -0.58 2.81
C CYS A 256 0.62 -1.78 3.73
N TYR A 257 1.34 -1.56 4.83
CA TYR A 257 1.68 -2.60 5.80
C TYR A 257 0.45 -3.15 6.52
N HIS A 258 -0.57 -2.33 6.78
CA HIS A 258 -1.85 -2.81 7.31
C HIS A 258 -2.57 -3.75 6.34
N ILE A 259 -2.67 -3.34 5.06
CA ILE A 259 -3.29 -4.16 4.01
C ILE A 259 -2.50 -5.46 3.81
N ARG A 260 -1.17 -5.36 3.72
CA ARG A 260 -0.28 -6.52 3.56
C ARG A 260 -0.43 -7.52 4.70
N LEU A 261 -0.47 -7.05 5.96
CA LEU A 261 -0.70 -7.93 7.11
C LEU A 261 -2.08 -8.59 7.03
N SER A 262 -3.13 -7.82 6.73
CA SER A 262 -4.50 -8.31 6.58
C SER A 262 -4.58 -9.42 5.52
N TYR A 263 -4.03 -9.18 4.33
CA TYR A 263 -3.99 -10.15 3.25
C TYR A 263 -3.18 -11.39 3.62
N SER A 264 -1.96 -11.21 4.14
CA SER A 264 -1.09 -12.35 4.49
C SER A 264 -1.73 -13.24 5.57
N TRP A 265 -2.40 -12.63 6.56
CA TRP A 265 -3.15 -13.36 7.58
C TRP A 265 -4.34 -14.12 6.98
N TRP A 266 -5.13 -13.46 6.12
CA TRP A 266 -6.26 -14.10 5.44
C TRP A 266 -5.81 -15.29 4.60
N LYS A 267 -4.78 -15.13 3.76
CA LYS A 267 -4.27 -16.19 2.89
C LYS A 267 -3.73 -17.36 3.69
N GLN A 268 -3.01 -17.10 4.77
CA GLN A 268 -2.36 -18.15 5.56
C GLN A 268 -3.35 -18.91 6.46
N SER A 269 -4.28 -18.21 7.10
CA SER A 269 -5.19 -18.77 8.11
C SER A 269 -6.58 -19.13 7.59
N GLN A 270 -7.00 -18.53 6.47
CA GLN A 270 -8.37 -18.57 5.94
C GLN A 270 -9.44 -18.04 6.92
N ARG A 271 -9.02 -17.37 8.00
CA ARG A 271 -9.91 -16.79 9.01
C ARG A 271 -10.41 -15.44 8.54
N THR A 272 -11.69 -15.15 8.78
CA THR A 272 -12.37 -13.97 8.22
C THR A 272 -13.02 -13.07 9.25
N HIS A 273 -13.18 -13.52 10.49
CA HIS A 273 -13.90 -12.79 11.56
C HIS A 273 -13.20 -11.51 12.05
N VAL A 274 -11.94 -11.27 11.65
CA VAL A 274 -11.26 -9.99 11.91
C VAL A 274 -11.56 -8.94 10.82
N PHE A 275 -12.09 -9.37 9.67
CA PHE A 275 -12.48 -8.50 8.57
C PHE A 275 -13.98 -8.24 8.66
N ASP A 276 -14.35 -7.31 9.53
CA ASP A 276 -15.72 -6.87 9.75
C ASP A 276 -15.96 -5.49 9.08
N ASP A 277 -17.12 -4.88 9.36
CA ASP A 277 -17.47 -3.55 8.84
C ASP A 277 -16.47 -2.47 9.27
N GLN A 278 -15.83 -2.61 10.44
CA GLN A 278 -14.83 -1.65 10.90
C GLN A 278 -13.56 -1.74 10.05
N TRP A 279 -13.13 -2.96 9.73
CA TRP A 279 -12.03 -3.17 8.81
C TRP A 279 -12.35 -2.58 7.43
N LEU A 280 -13.56 -2.84 6.90
CA LEU A 280 -13.97 -2.35 5.57
C LEU A 280 -13.98 -0.81 5.49
N VAL A 281 -14.44 -0.14 6.55
CA VAL A 281 -14.40 1.33 6.60
C VAL A 281 -12.96 1.85 6.70
N ALA A 282 -12.09 1.22 7.49
CA ALA A 282 -10.67 1.59 7.53
C ALA A 282 -9.99 1.43 6.16
N ILE A 283 -10.30 0.35 5.43
CA ILE A 283 -9.85 0.17 4.04
C ILE A 283 -10.36 1.30 3.15
N SER A 284 -11.64 1.66 3.26
CA SER A 284 -12.23 2.74 2.46
C SER A 284 -11.53 4.08 2.73
N MET A 285 -11.16 4.36 3.99
CA MET A 285 -10.37 5.53 4.37
C MET A 285 -8.96 5.50 3.75
N ILE A 286 -8.29 4.34 3.75
CA ILE A 286 -6.97 4.19 3.13
C ILE A 286 -7.04 4.50 1.63
N ILE A 287 -8.00 3.92 0.92
CA ILE A 287 -8.17 4.14 -0.52
C ILE A 287 -8.48 5.60 -0.81
N GLN A 288 -9.33 6.23 0.01
CA GLN A 288 -9.63 7.65 -0.14
C GLN A 288 -8.38 8.53 0.06
N VAL A 289 -7.54 8.25 1.06
CA VAL A 289 -6.27 8.97 1.24
C VAL A 289 -5.37 8.80 0.03
N MET A 290 -5.14 7.57 -0.45
CA MET A 290 -4.29 7.34 -1.62
C MET A 290 -4.80 8.07 -2.87
N ILE A 291 -6.12 8.15 -3.09
CA ILE A 291 -6.72 8.90 -4.20
C ILE A 291 -6.54 10.41 -4.03
N ILE A 292 -6.77 10.95 -2.82
CA ILE A 292 -6.52 12.37 -2.50
C ILE A 292 -5.06 12.73 -2.79
N GLU A 293 -4.14 11.85 -2.41
CA GLU A 293 -2.71 12.04 -2.54
C GLU A 293 -2.17 11.81 -3.97
N GLN A 294 -2.97 11.29 -4.91
CA GLN A 294 -2.68 11.43 -6.35
C GLN A 294 -2.74 12.90 -6.80
N HIS A 295 -3.54 13.72 -6.10
CA HIS A 295 -3.79 15.14 -6.36
C HIS A 295 -3.34 16.02 -5.18
N HIS A 296 -2.19 15.70 -4.59
CA HIS A 296 -1.68 16.32 -3.36
C HIS A 296 -1.77 17.86 -3.38
N THR A 297 -1.24 18.50 -4.42
CA THR A 297 -1.19 19.96 -4.51
C THR A 297 -2.56 20.64 -4.63
N GLN A 298 -3.56 19.92 -5.17
CA GLN A 298 -4.87 20.48 -5.50
C GLN A 298 -5.87 20.30 -4.36
N ILE A 299 -5.89 19.12 -3.74
CA ILE A 299 -6.98 18.72 -2.83
C ILE A 299 -6.51 18.17 -1.48
N SER A 300 -5.22 17.84 -1.30
CA SER A 300 -4.78 17.29 -0.02
C SER A 300 -4.85 18.34 1.09
N PRO A 301 -5.50 18.02 2.24
CA PRO A 301 -5.46 18.86 3.42
C PRO A 301 -4.18 18.65 4.25
N TYR A 302 -3.35 17.67 3.93
CA TYR A 302 -2.22 17.27 4.76
C TYR A 302 -1.11 18.33 4.73
N ARG A 303 -0.72 18.82 5.91
CA ARG A 303 0.36 19.81 6.08
C ARG A 303 1.18 19.42 7.30
N TYR A 304 2.50 19.37 7.17
CA TYR A 304 3.37 19.00 8.27
C TYR A 304 4.66 19.79 8.34
N THR A 305 5.07 20.17 9.56
CA THR A 305 6.09 21.22 9.75
C THR A 305 7.50 20.88 9.30
N GLU A 306 7.79 19.59 9.18
CA GLU A 306 9.09 19.11 8.68
C GLU A 306 9.16 19.14 7.15
N LEU A 307 8.03 19.36 6.47
CA LEU A 307 7.98 19.48 5.03
C LEU A 307 8.31 20.90 4.59
N GLN A 308 8.99 20.99 3.45
CA GLN A 308 9.31 22.25 2.78
C GLN A 308 8.04 22.94 2.23
N ASN A 309 8.23 24.11 1.61
CA ASN A 309 7.20 24.80 0.83
C ASN A 309 5.89 25.02 1.61
N ASN A 310 5.99 25.72 2.74
CA ASN A 310 4.86 25.95 3.64
C ASN A 310 4.15 24.65 4.05
N TYR A 311 4.95 23.65 4.47
CA TYR A 311 4.49 22.39 5.05
C TYR A 311 3.79 21.45 4.05
N GLN A 312 3.97 21.67 2.74
CA GLN A 312 3.38 20.88 1.64
C GLN A 312 4.37 19.91 0.99
N GLY A 313 5.66 20.11 1.22
CA GLY A 313 6.67 19.43 0.42
C GLY A 313 6.82 20.04 -0.97
N ILE A 314 7.77 19.50 -1.73
CA ILE A 314 8.11 20.02 -3.05
C ILE A 314 6.92 19.81 -4.02
N PRO A 315 6.57 20.82 -4.86
CA PRO A 315 5.50 20.69 -5.84
C PRO A 315 5.67 19.49 -6.77
N VAL A 316 4.56 18.81 -7.07
CA VAL A 316 4.52 17.63 -7.94
C VAL A 316 3.54 17.81 -9.10
N ALA A 317 3.82 17.16 -10.23
CA ALA A 317 2.88 17.04 -11.36
C ALA A 317 1.99 15.81 -11.16
N TYR A 318 0.77 15.78 -11.72
CA TYR A 318 -0.02 14.55 -11.70
C TYR A 318 0.65 13.43 -12.51
N THR A 319 0.87 12.28 -11.87
CA THR A 319 1.50 11.09 -12.50
C THR A 319 0.63 9.84 -12.46
N GLY A 320 -0.47 9.86 -11.70
CA GLY A 320 -1.22 8.66 -11.32
C GLY A 320 -0.64 7.92 -10.10
N MET A 321 0.60 8.19 -9.70
CA MET A 321 1.15 7.73 -8.42
C MET A 321 0.54 8.52 -7.25
N THR A 322 0.56 7.93 -6.07
CA THR A 322 0.16 8.61 -4.82
C THR A 322 1.39 9.23 -4.16
N TRP A 323 1.23 10.46 -3.69
CA TRP A 323 2.26 11.20 -2.96
C TRP A 323 2.60 10.54 -1.61
N SER A 324 3.82 10.74 -1.12
CA SER A 324 4.27 10.39 0.24
C SER A 324 5.12 11.52 0.78
N GLY A 325 4.80 12.01 1.98
CA GLY A 325 5.57 13.08 2.62
C GLY A 325 6.88 12.60 3.19
N PHE A 326 6.90 11.34 3.64
CA PHE A 326 8.02 10.72 4.31
C PHE A 326 8.32 9.34 3.73
N ARG A 327 9.56 8.91 3.94
CA ARG A 327 10.08 7.58 3.60
C ARG A 327 9.81 6.61 4.75
N PRO A 328 9.98 5.29 4.53
CA PRO A 328 9.96 4.30 5.60
C PRO A 328 11.11 4.46 6.63
N SER A 329 12.05 5.37 6.37
CA SER A 329 13.09 5.82 7.32
C SER A 329 12.60 6.93 8.27
N ASP A 330 11.35 7.37 8.13
CA ASP A 330 10.76 8.56 8.76
C ASP A 330 11.38 9.90 8.29
N ASP A 331 12.30 9.88 7.31
CA ASP A 331 12.85 11.10 6.71
C ASP A 331 11.89 11.71 5.67
N PRO A 332 11.83 13.06 5.55
CA PRO A 332 11.08 13.71 4.48
C PRO A 332 11.54 13.27 3.09
N THR A 333 10.59 13.05 2.18
CA THR A 333 10.91 12.82 0.77
C THR A 333 11.54 14.07 0.14
N THR A 334 12.47 13.88 -0.79
CA THR A 334 12.98 14.98 -1.64
C THR A 334 11.99 15.25 -2.74
N TYR A 335 11.50 14.21 -3.42
CA TYR A 335 10.38 14.32 -4.34
C TYR A 335 9.22 13.43 -3.91
N GLY A 336 8.01 13.97 -3.99
CA GLY A 336 6.83 13.39 -3.35
C GLY A 336 6.36 12.04 -3.88
N TYR A 337 6.76 11.63 -5.09
CA TYR A 337 6.47 10.28 -5.58
C TYR A 337 7.61 9.33 -5.23
N LEU A 338 7.52 8.76 -4.03
CA LEU A 338 8.41 7.72 -3.55
C LEU A 338 8.10 6.40 -4.28
N ILE A 339 9.02 6.00 -5.16
CA ILE A 339 8.83 4.88 -6.09
C ILE A 339 8.65 3.54 -5.38
N PRO A 340 9.51 3.12 -4.41
CA PRO A 340 9.31 1.82 -3.77
C PRO A 340 8.02 1.72 -2.95
N SER A 341 7.56 2.80 -2.34
CA SER A 341 6.26 2.81 -1.64
C SER A 341 5.08 2.70 -2.62
N ASN A 342 5.17 3.35 -3.80
CA ASN A 342 4.17 3.18 -4.86
C ASN A 342 4.20 1.77 -5.48
N MET A 343 5.37 1.13 -5.59
CA MET A 343 5.48 -0.28 -5.97
C MET A 343 4.74 -1.16 -4.95
N MET A 344 4.97 -0.96 -3.65
CA MET A 344 4.27 -1.70 -2.60
C MET A 344 2.76 -1.44 -2.62
N ALA A 345 2.34 -0.19 -2.83
CA ALA A 345 0.93 0.19 -2.99
C ALA A 345 0.26 -0.62 -4.12
N SER A 346 0.90 -0.72 -5.29
CA SER A 346 0.34 -1.48 -6.41
C SER A 346 0.11 -2.96 -6.10
N VAL A 347 0.99 -3.57 -5.28
CA VAL A 347 0.87 -4.96 -4.84
C VAL A 347 -0.27 -5.10 -3.85
N VAL A 348 -0.31 -4.27 -2.82
CA VAL A 348 -1.35 -4.40 -1.78
C VAL A 348 -2.74 -4.06 -2.31
N LEU A 349 -2.86 -3.21 -3.34
CA LEU A 349 -4.13 -2.97 -4.03
C LEU A 349 -4.62 -4.19 -4.83
N GLU A 350 -3.70 -4.97 -5.41
CA GLU A 350 -4.05 -6.26 -6.04
C GLU A 350 -4.57 -7.26 -5.00
N GLN A 351 -3.82 -7.39 -3.90
CA GLN A 351 -4.17 -8.22 -2.76
C GLN A 351 -5.53 -7.83 -2.17
N LEU A 352 -5.77 -6.52 -2.02
CA LEU A 352 -7.02 -5.98 -1.53
C LEU A 352 -8.18 -6.25 -2.48
N THR A 353 -7.96 -6.14 -3.80
CA THR A 353 -8.97 -6.52 -4.80
C THR A 353 -9.43 -7.96 -4.59
N GLU A 354 -8.49 -8.89 -4.37
CA GLU A 354 -8.82 -10.29 -4.07
C GLU A 354 -9.63 -10.40 -2.77
N MET A 355 -9.21 -9.72 -1.69
CA MET A 355 -9.95 -9.74 -0.42
C MET A 355 -11.37 -9.23 -0.55
N ILE A 356 -11.57 -8.04 -1.15
CA ILE A 356 -12.89 -7.43 -1.28
C ILE A 356 -13.79 -8.30 -2.16
N LEU A 357 -13.29 -8.88 -3.26
CA LEU A 357 -14.07 -9.81 -4.08
C LEU A 357 -14.56 -11.06 -3.32
N ASN A 358 -13.77 -11.55 -2.37
CA ASN A 358 -14.10 -12.77 -1.63
C ASN A 358 -14.91 -12.52 -0.36
N LEU A 359 -14.62 -11.42 0.34
CA LEU A 359 -15.17 -11.12 1.66
C LEU A 359 -16.34 -10.13 1.61
N PHE A 360 -16.31 -9.18 0.67
CA PHE A 360 -17.28 -8.09 0.54
C PHE A 360 -17.69 -7.86 -0.94
N PRO A 361 -18.18 -8.89 -1.65
CA PRO A 361 -18.43 -8.83 -3.10
C PRO A 361 -19.46 -7.78 -3.53
N GLU A 362 -20.28 -7.29 -2.60
CA GLU A 362 -21.24 -6.21 -2.80
C GLU A 362 -20.61 -4.81 -2.89
N GLN A 363 -19.33 -4.65 -2.49
CA GLN A 363 -18.62 -3.37 -2.48
C GLN A 363 -18.06 -3.01 -3.87
N ILE A 364 -18.96 -2.94 -4.86
CA ILE A 364 -18.62 -2.75 -6.29
C ILE A 364 -17.86 -1.43 -6.51
N GLN A 365 -18.30 -0.34 -5.88
CA GLN A 365 -17.67 0.97 -6.04
C GLN A 365 -16.23 0.98 -5.49
N LEU A 366 -16.03 0.38 -4.31
CA LEU A 366 -14.70 0.27 -3.71
C LEU A 366 -13.77 -0.57 -4.59
N LEU A 367 -14.26 -1.67 -5.16
CA LEU A 367 -13.50 -2.49 -6.11
C LEU A 367 -13.05 -1.70 -7.34
N GLN A 368 -13.94 -0.87 -7.90
CA GLN A 368 -13.61 0.00 -9.04
C GLN A 368 -12.53 1.03 -8.67
N GLN A 369 -12.64 1.65 -7.50
CA GLN A 369 -11.66 2.60 -6.99
C GLN A 369 -10.28 1.96 -6.80
N ILE A 370 -10.23 0.77 -6.17
CA ILE A 370 -8.98 0.03 -5.97
C ILE A 370 -8.34 -0.34 -7.32
N ALA A 371 -9.14 -0.85 -8.25
CA ALA A 371 -8.64 -1.27 -9.56
C ALA A 371 -8.10 -0.09 -10.37
N GLN A 372 -8.80 1.05 -10.37
CA GLN A 372 -8.38 2.27 -11.05
C GLN A 372 -7.11 2.84 -10.42
N LEU A 373 -7.08 3.01 -9.10
CA LEU A 373 -5.91 3.51 -8.36
C LEU A 373 -4.67 2.65 -8.65
N ARG A 374 -4.80 1.32 -8.66
CA ARG A 374 -3.69 0.42 -9.01
C ARG A 374 -3.22 0.63 -10.44
N ALA A 375 -4.13 0.77 -11.39
CA ALA A 375 -3.79 0.97 -12.80
C ALA A 375 -3.05 2.30 -13.00
N ASP A 376 -3.51 3.37 -12.36
CA ASP A 376 -2.89 4.69 -12.38
C ASP A 376 -1.47 4.64 -11.80
N ILE A 377 -1.30 4.02 -10.63
CA ILE A 377 0.02 3.87 -9.98
C ILE A 377 0.98 3.09 -10.89
N LEU A 378 0.56 1.97 -11.48
CA LEU A 378 1.42 1.19 -12.37
C LEU A 378 1.81 1.96 -13.63
N SER A 379 0.87 2.72 -14.21
CA SER A 379 1.14 3.60 -15.36
C SER A 379 2.13 4.71 -14.99
N GLY A 380 1.94 5.34 -13.83
CA GLY A 380 2.81 6.38 -13.30
C GLY A 380 4.22 5.88 -13.00
N LEU A 381 4.34 4.71 -12.37
CA LEU A 381 5.62 4.04 -12.13
C LEU A 381 6.39 3.79 -13.43
N ASN A 382 5.71 3.31 -14.48
CA ASN A 382 6.33 3.05 -15.77
C ASN A 382 6.76 4.34 -16.49
N THR A 383 5.93 5.38 -16.44
CA THR A 383 6.13 6.61 -17.22
C THR A 383 7.10 7.56 -16.54
N TYR A 384 6.98 7.72 -15.22
CA TYR A 384 7.71 8.73 -14.44
C TYR A 384 8.68 8.11 -13.43
N GLY A 385 8.54 6.83 -13.09
CA GLY A 385 9.44 6.16 -12.14
C GLY A 385 10.73 5.61 -12.75
N VAL A 386 10.84 5.60 -14.09
CA VAL A 386 11.97 5.03 -14.83
C VAL A 386 12.83 6.12 -15.45
N THR A 387 14.14 5.98 -15.37
CA THR A 387 15.10 6.87 -16.02
C THR A 387 16.28 6.11 -16.64
N ASP A 388 16.98 6.74 -17.58
CA ASP A 388 18.16 6.18 -18.23
C ASP A 388 19.43 6.52 -17.43
N HIS A 389 20.12 5.50 -16.91
CA HIS A 389 21.40 5.63 -16.22
C HIS A 389 22.56 5.26 -17.17
N PRO A 390 23.63 6.07 -17.26
CA PRO A 390 24.70 5.87 -18.26
C PRO A 390 25.42 4.52 -18.17
N LYS A 391 25.49 3.93 -16.98
CA LYS A 391 26.16 2.65 -16.73
C LYS A 391 25.22 1.44 -16.69
N TYR A 392 23.98 1.63 -16.23
CA TYR A 392 23.08 0.52 -15.88
C TYR A 392 21.88 0.43 -16.84
N GLY A 393 21.81 1.31 -17.84
CA GLY A 393 20.65 1.42 -18.71
C GLY A 393 19.44 1.96 -17.94
N LYS A 394 18.24 1.51 -18.32
CA LYS A 394 17.02 1.88 -17.61
C LYS A 394 17.04 1.35 -16.18
N ILE A 395 16.75 2.22 -15.22
CA ILE A 395 16.60 1.90 -13.79
C ILE A 395 15.36 2.61 -13.23
N TYR A 396 14.83 2.10 -12.11
CA TYR A 396 13.89 2.87 -11.30
C TYR A 396 14.64 3.95 -10.54
N ALA A 397 14.08 5.16 -10.50
CA ALA A 397 14.47 6.18 -9.53
C ALA A 397 13.95 5.80 -8.14
N TYR A 398 14.53 6.40 -7.09
CA TYR A 398 14.02 6.27 -5.73
C TYR A 398 12.82 7.19 -5.52
N GLU A 399 12.92 8.44 -5.98
CA GLU A 399 11.85 9.45 -5.94
C GLU A 399 11.79 10.24 -7.24
N THR A 400 10.59 10.73 -7.58
CA THR A 400 10.38 11.71 -8.66
C THR A 400 9.29 12.73 -8.29
N ASP A 401 9.30 13.89 -8.94
CA ASP A 401 8.27 14.94 -8.78
C ASP A 401 7.22 14.92 -9.90
N GLY A 402 7.36 14.02 -10.88
CA GLY A 402 6.50 13.99 -12.08
C GLY A 402 6.88 15.02 -13.15
N PHE A 403 7.85 15.89 -12.89
CA PHE A 403 8.47 16.78 -13.87
C PHE A 403 9.79 16.21 -14.41
N PHE A 404 9.94 14.87 -14.34
CA PHE A 404 11.16 14.14 -14.72
C PHE A 404 12.42 14.57 -13.95
N LYS A 405 12.27 15.08 -12.72
CA LYS A 405 13.37 15.11 -11.76
C LYS A 405 13.43 13.81 -11.00
N TYR A 406 14.63 13.37 -10.68
CA TYR A 406 14.87 12.05 -10.11
C TYR A 406 15.87 12.13 -8.97
N LEU A 407 15.56 11.44 -7.88
CA LEU A 407 16.56 11.07 -6.88
C LEU A 407 17.00 9.63 -7.16
N LEU A 408 18.29 9.45 -7.42
CA LEU A 408 18.87 8.14 -7.73
C LEU A 408 19.72 7.65 -6.55
N VAL A 409 19.05 7.01 -5.60
CA VAL A 409 19.66 6.35 -4.43
C VAL A 409 18.86 5.08 -4.11
N ASP A 410 19.19 4.38 -3.04
CA ASP A 410 18.24 3.50 -2.36
C ASP A 410 18.50 3.54 -0.87
N ASP A 411 17.44 3.39 -0.09
CA ASP A 411 17.46 3.40 1.37
C ASP A 411 17.27 1.98 1.91
N ALA A 412 17.76 1.71 3.12
CA ALA A 412 17.69 0.39 3.73
C ALA A 412 16.27 0.02 4.19
N ASN A 413 15.44 1.00 4.54
CA ASN A 413 14.12 0.77 5.10
C ASN A 413 13.14 0.24 4.03
N VAL A 414 12.32 -0.74 4.40
CA VAL A 414 11.36 -1.39 3.48
C VAL A 414 10.02 -0.67 3.55
N PRO A 415 9.38 -0.32 2.42
CA PRO A 415 9.76 -0.62 1.03
C PRO A 415 10.93 0.23 0.49
N SER A 416 11.86 -0.46 -0.18
CA SER A 416 13.03 0.06 -0.90
C SER A 416 13.09 -0.54 -2.31
N LEU A 417 13.91 0.03 -3.20
CA LEU A 417 14.09 -0.52 -4.55
C LEU A 417 14.67 -1.94 -4.48
N LEU A 418 15.61 -2.18 -3.56
CA LEU A 418 16.20 -3.49 -3.31
C LEU A 418 15.16 -4.53 -2.85
N SER A 419 14.16 -4.10 -2.07
CA SER A 419 13.14 -4.98 -1.51
C SER A 419 11.91 -5.18 -2.39
N ALA A 420 11.88 -4.61 -3.60
CA ALA A 420 10.78 -4.80 -4.56
C ALA A 420 10.39 -6.29 -4.75
N SER A 421 11.37 -7.19 -4.82
CA SER A 421 11.11 -8.63 -4.93
C SER A 421 10.61 -9.27 -3.62
N TYR A 422 10.95 -8.71 -2.45
CA TYR A 422 10.50 -9.22 -1.15
C TYR A 422 9.00 -9.03 -0.93
N PHE A 423 8.40 -8.01 -1.55
CA PHE A 423 6.96 -7.80 -1.54
C PHE A 423 6.31 -8.14 -2.88
N ASP A 424 6.93 -9.01 -3.69
CA ASP A 424 6.37 -9.55 -4.93
C ASP A 424 5.94 -8.49 -5.97
N PHE A 425 6.62 -7.33 -6.02
CA PHE A 425 6.32 -6.33 -7.05
C PHE A 425 6.54 -6.90 -8.45
N LYS A 426 5.49 -6.79 -9.26
CA LYS A 426 5.46 -7.17 -10.67
C LYS A 426 4.68 -6.12 -11.43
N THR A 427 5.09 -5.90 -12.67
CA THR A 427 4.45 -4.93 -13.55
C THR A 427 4.30 -5.51 -14.95
N PRO A 428 3.17 -5.24 -15.64
CA PRO A 428 3.02 -5.63 -17.04
C PRO A 428 4.02 -4.91 -17.97
N TYR A 429 4.62 -3.81 -17.51
CA TYR A 429 5.59 -3.03 -18.28
C TYR A 429 7.02 -3.57 -18.21
N ASP A 430 7.33 -4.45 -17.25
CA ASP A 430 8.60 -5.20 -17.17
C ASP A 430 8.33 -6.67 -16.79
N PRO A 431 7.71 -7.46 -17.68
CA PRO A 431 7.36 -8.85 -17.38
C PRO A 431 8.59 -9.75 -17.16
N SER A 432 9.78 -9.31 -17.59
CA SER A 432 11.04 -10.03 -17.42
C SER A 432 11.84 -9.63 -16.19
N ASN A 433 11.36 -8.66 -15.39
CA ASN A 433 12.06 -8.08 -14.26
C ASN A 433 13.47 -7.54 -14.60
N LYS A 434 13.73 -7.15 -15.85
CA LYS A 434 15.03 -6.63 -16.29
C LYS A 434 15.34 -5.28 -15.66
N LEU A 435 14.31 -4.46 -15.50
CA LEU A 435 14.42 -3.15 -14.89
C LEU A 435 14.73 -3.27 -13.39
N ILE A 436 14.05 -4.19 -12.70
CA ILE A 436 14.35 -4.51 -11.29
C ILE A 436 15.78 -5.03 -11.14
N GLN A 437 16.24 -5.91 -12.03
CA GLN A 437 17.61 -6.43 -12.00
C GLN A 437 18.66 -5.34 -12.25
N SER A 438 18.43 -4.46 -13.22
CA SER A 438 19.33 -3.33 -13.53
C SER A 438 19.38 -2.34 -12.37
N THR A 439 18.21 -2.05 -11.77
CA THR A 439 18.11 -1.23 -10.55
C THR A 439 18.86 -1.89 -9.39
N ARG A 440 18.73 -3.21 -9.19
CA ARG A 440 19.47 -3.94 -8.16
C ARG A 440 20.99 -3.80 -8.32
N GLN A 441 21.51 -3.82 -9.54
CA GLN A 441 22.93 -3.60 -9.80
C GLN A 441 23.37 -2.17 -9.48
N PHE A 442 22.52 -1.18 -9.75
CA PHE A 442 22.75 0.21 -9.38
C PHE A 442 22.79 0.39 -7.85
N VAL A 443 21.78 -0.08 -7.13
CA VAL A 443 21.64 0.17 -5.68
C VAL A 443 22.71 -0.53 -4.84
N LEU A 444 23.25 -1.66 -5.33
CA LEU A 444 24.36 -2.41 -4.72
C LEU A 444 25.73 -2.02 -5.31
N SER A 445 25.91 -0.73 -5.61
CA SER A 445 27.16 -0.21 -6.15
C SER A 445 27.50 1.14 -5.54
N LYS A 446 28.75 1.58 -5.72
CA LYS A 446 29.21 2.93 -5.33
C LYS A 446 28.47 4.08 -6.02
N ASN A 447 27.62 3.79 -7.02
CA ASN A 447 26.77 4.80 -7.65
C ASN A 447 25.52 5.13 -6.81
N ASN A 448 25.13 4.26 -5.87
CA ASN A 448 24.22 4.62 -4.78
C ASN A 448 25.07 5.26 -3.67
N THR A 449 24.82 6.54 -3.37
CA THR A 449 25.58 7.27 -2.36
C THR A 449 25.34 6.77 -0.93
N LEU A 450 24.34 5.93 -0.72
CA LEU A 450 24.00 5.31 0.57
C LEU A 450 24.51 3.86 0.69
N PHE A 451 25.27 3.35 -0.29
CA PHE A 451 25.88 2.02 -0.27
C PHE A 451 27.33 2.09 0.23
N PHE A 452 27.66 1.34 1.29
CA PHE A 452 28.96 1.36 1.99
C PHE A 452 29.69 0.01 1.99
#